data_AF-A0A178XZ68-F1
#
_entry.id   AF-A0A178XZ68-F1
#
_cell.length_a   1.000
_cell.length_b   1.000
_cell.length_c   1.000
_cell.angle_alpha   90.00
_cell.angle_beta   90.00
_cell.angle_gamma   90.00
#
_symmetry.space_group_name_H-M   'P 1'
#
loop_
_entity.id
_entity.type
_entity.pdbx_description
1 polymer ?
#
loop_
_entity_poly.entity_id
_entity_poly.type
_entity_poly.pdbx_seq_one_letter_code
_entity_poly.pdbx_strand_id
1 'polypeptide(L)'
;MTENTMNPFANPEQRLSKLSMFALDSLYDAVMLARRTLSGIVNQPRFFEGEDYNGAGDEVEGLIDALIDFAGAAVNVAKTADPSNPRAMEARAWLLLKYSVDCHDSLSAYAAEAAGYAAQLETLKKLKADA
;
A
#
# COMPACT_ATOMS: atom_id res chain seq x y z
N MET A 1 10.15 32.81 -16.86
CA MET A 1 9.20 32.26 -15.88
C MET A 1 8.23 31.41 -16.69
N THR A 2 8.14 30.09 -16.58
CA THR A 2 8.38 29.22 -15.41
C THR A 2 8.91 27.86 -15.87
N GLU A 3 10.20 27.59 -15.61
CA GLU A 3 10.67 26.23 -15.38
C GLU A 3 10.07 25.79 -14.03
N ASN A 4 8.93 25.14 -14.07
CA ASN A 4 8.48 24.31 -12.96
C ASN A 4 8.60 22.88 -13.46
N THR A 5 9.82 22.35 -13.44
CA THR A 5 10.06 20.92 -13.48
C THR A 5 9.30 20.33 -12.29
N MET A 6 8.04 19.94 -12.52
CA MET A 6 7.22 19.24 -11.53
C MET A 6 8.07 18.08 -11.03
N ASN A 7 8.41 18.11 -9.75
CA ASN A 7 9.03 16.99 -9.07
C ASN A 7 8.27 15.72 -9.50
N PRO A 8 8.92 14.72 -10.13
CA PRO A 8 8.23 13.52 -10.62
C PRO A 8 7.60 12.70 -9.48
N PHE A 9 7.94 13.01 -8.23
CA PHE A 9 7.35 12.49 -7.00
C PHE A 9 6.21 13.36 -6.44
N ALA A 10 5.93 14.52 -7.03
CA ALA A 10 4.77 15.33 -6.67
C ALA A 10 3.49 14.57 -7.05
N ASN A 11 2.61 14.39 -6.07
CA ASN A 11 1.30 13.75 -6.20
C ASN A 11 1.35 12.26 -6.62
N PRO A 12 1.82 11.36 -5.73
CA PRO A 12 1.92 9.92 -6.01
C PRO A 12 0.56 9.29 -6.34
N GLU A 13 -0.52 9.73 -5.71
CA GLU A 13 -1.88 9.21 -5.92
C GLU A 13 -2.34 9.38 -7.39
N GLN A 14 -2.09 10.53 -8.01
CA GLN A 14 -2.44 10.78 -9.41
C GLN A 14 -1.71 9.83 -10.39
N ARG A 15 -0.50 9.40 -10.05
CA ARG A 15 0.26 8.44 -10.87
C ARG A 15 -0.23 7.02 -10.63
N LEU A 16 -0.44 6.67 -9.37
CA LEU A 16 -0.90 5.36 -8.94
C LEU A 16 -2.32 5.05 -9.43
N SER A 17 -3.18 6.07 -9.56
CA SER A 17 -4.54 5.92 -10.10
C SER A 17 -4.59 5.44 -11.57
N LYS A 18 -3.46 5.47 -12.29
CA LYS A 18 -3.33 4.95 -13.65
C LYS A 18 -3.06 3.44 -13.70
N LEU A 19 -2.70 2.84 -12.56
CA LEU A 19 -2.45 1.40 -12.47
C LEU A 19 -3.78 0.62 -12.42
N SER A 20 -3.75 -0.61 -12.92
CA SER A 20 -4.85 -1.53 -12.64
C SER A 20 -4.85 -1.88 -11.14
N MET A 21 -6.00 -2.25 -10.59
CA MET A 21 -6.08 -2.61 -9.17
C MET A 21 -5.15 -3.78 -8.80
N PHE A 22 -4.98 -4.74 -9.72
CA PHE A 22 -4.01 -5.83 -9.55
C PHE A 22 -2.57 -5.33 -9.49
N ALA A 23 -2.19 -4.40 -10.37
CA ALA A 23 -0.85 -3.81 -10.36
C ALA A 23 -0.61 -2.96 -9.10
N LEU A 24 -1.66 -2.27 -8.61
CA LEU A 24 -1.60 -1.50 -7.37
C LEU A 24 -1.42 -2.40 -6.15
N ASP A 25 -2.15 -3.52 -6.09
CA ASP A 25 -2.02 -4.54 -5.05
C ASP A 25 -0.63 -5.18 -5.04
N SER A 26 -0.11 -5.55 -6.22
CA SER A 26 1.24 -6.09 -6.37
C SER A 26 2.32 -5.08 -5.98
N LEU A 27 2.12 -3.80 -6.31
CA LEU A 27 3.03 -2.73 -5.92
C LEU A 27 3.06 -2.56 -4.40
N TYR A 28 1.89 -2.57 -3.75
CA TYR A 28 1.79 -2.51 -2.29
C TYR A 28 2.60 -3.63 -1.64
N ASP A 29 2.45 -4.88 -2.11
CA ASP A 29 3.21 -6.02 -1.58
C ASP A 29 4.72 -5.84 -1.74
N ALA A 30 5.17 -5.39 -2.92
CA ALA A 30 6.58 -5.15 -3.19
C ALA A 30 7.17 -4.05 -2.28
N VAL A 31 6.43 -2.96 -2.09
CA VAL A 31 6.83 -1.84 -1.22
C VAL A 31 6.91 -2.29 0.23
N MET A 32 5.92 -3.04 0.72
CA MET A 32 5.91 -3.54 2.09
C MET A 32 6.99 -4.58 2.35
N LEU A 33 7.30 -5.43 1.38
CA LEU A 33 8.43 -6.35 1.45
C LEU A 33 9.75 -5.58 1.53
N ALA A 34 9.97 -4.62 0.64
CA ALA A 34 11.18 -3.79 0.63
C ALA A 34 11.35 -3.06 1.98
N ARG A 35 10.26 -2.48 2.52
CA ARG A 35 10.25 -1.84 3.83
C ARG A 35 10.75 -2.79 4.92
N ARG A 36 10.14 -3.97 5.03
CA ARG A 36 10.49 -4.99 6.04
C ARG A 36 11.95 -5.43 5.91
N THR A 37 12.44 -5.60 4.69
CA THR A 37 13.85 -5.93 4.43
C THR A 37 14.79 -4.81 4.92
N LEU A 38 14.50 -3.56 4.59
CA LEU A 38 15.30 -2.41 5.03
C LEU A 38 15.27 -2.23 6.54
N SER A 39 14.10 -2.37 7.18
CA SER A 39 13.99 -2.36 8.64
C SER A 39 14.85 -3.46 9.27
N GLY A 40 14.95 -4.64 8.66
CA GLY A 40 15.87 -5.68 9.14
C GLY A 40 17.36 -5.31 8.98
N ILE A 41 17.71 -4.63 7.88
CA ILE A 41 19.08 -4.20 7.58
C ILE A 41 19.53 -3.08 8.53
N VAL A 42 18.70 -2.05 8.73
CA VAL A 42 19.06 -0.87 9.52
C VAL A 42 19.26 -1.20 11.00
N ASN A 43 18.61 -2.25 11.50
CA ASN A 43 18.77 -2.74 12.88
C ASN A 43 20.15 -3.37 13.19
N GLN A 44 21.12 -3.32 12.27
CA GLN A 44 22.47 -3.83 12.52
C GLN A 44 23.33 -2.77 13.24
N PRO A 45 24.19 -3.15 14.22
CA PRO A 45 24.99 -2.18 15.00
C PRO A 45 25.84 -1.19 14.19
N ARG A 46 26.20 -1.53 12.95
CA ARG A 46 26.96 -0.67 12.03
C ARG A 46 26.22 0.60 11.61
N PHE A 47 24.90 0.66 11.78
CA PHE A 47 24.05 1.80 11.43
C PHE A 47 23.78 2.72 12.62
N PHE A 48 24.38 2.46 13.78
CA PHE A 48 24.17 3.23 15.00
C PHE A 48 25.46 3.94 15.45
N GLU A 49 25.29 5.09 16.12
CA GLU A 49 26.30 5.77 16.91
C GLU A 49 25.74 5.99 18.32
N GLY A 50 26.02 5.04 19.22
CA GLY A 50 25.34 4.98 20.52
C GLY A 50 23.93 4.42 20.38
N GLU A 51 22.93 5.16 20.86
CA GLU A 51 21.51 4.79 20.77
C GLU A 51 20.83 5.35 19.52
N ASP A 52 21.47 6.27 18.81
CA ASP A 52 20.93 6.95 17.63
C ASP A 52 21.45 6.31 16.33
N TYR A 53 20.72 6.51 15.24
CA TYR A 53 21.22 6.17 13.91
C TYR A 53 22.39 7.08 13.54
N ASN A 54 23.41 6.49 12.90
CA ASN A 54 24.45 7.25 12.24
C ASN A 54 23.96 7.69 10.84
N GLY A 55 24.76 8.48 10.12
CA GLY A 55 24.33 9.00 8.82
C GLY A 55 23.94 7.93 7.79
N ALA A 56 24.46 6.70 7.86
CA ALA A 56 24.00 5.62 7.00
C ALA A 56 22.67 5.01 7.48
N GLY A 57 22.43 4.99 8.80
CA GLY A 57 21.16 4.59 9.39
C GLY A 57 20.04 5.56 9.03
N ASP A 58 20.30 6.87 9.16
CA ASP A 58 19.36 7.93 8.81
C ASP A 58 18.91 7.86 7.35
N GLU A 59 19.82 7.59 6.42
CA GLU A 59 19.49 7.43 5.00
C GLU A 59 18.61 6.20 4.74
N VAL A 60 18.84 5.10 5.46
CA VAL A 60 18.00 3.90 5.32
C VAL A 60 16.62 4.11 5.94
N GLU A 61 16.53 4.82 7.08
CA GLU A 61 15.24 5.23 7.65
C GLU A 61 14.47 6.17 6.73
N GLY A 62 15.15 7.16 6.13
CA GLY A 62 14.51 8.03 5.13
C GLY A 62 13.94 7.25 3.93
N LEU A 63 14.60 6.17 3.52
CA LEU A 63 14.07 5.28 2.48
C LEU A 63 12.87 4.45 2.99
N ILE A 64 12.90 3.99 4.24
CA ILE A 64 11.77 3.29 4.88
C ILE A 64 10.54 4.22 4.92
N ASP A 65 10.71 5.47 5.35
CA ASP A 65 9.64 6.48 5.39
C ASP A 65 9.07 6.74 4.01
N ALA A 66 9.92 6.92 2.99
CA ALA A 66 9.47 7.10 1.62
C ALA A 66 8.63 5.91 1.11
N LEU A 67 9.00 4.67 1.47
CA LEU A 67 8.23 3.48 1.13
C LEU A 67 6.88 3.45 1.86
N ILE A 68 6.82 3.88 3.12
CA ILE A 68 5.56 4.00 3.88
C ILE A 68 4.62 5.00 3.20
N ASP A 69 5.13 6.16 2.78
CA ASP A 69 4.34 7.18 2.08
C ASP A 69 3.78 6.65 0.75
N PHE A 70 4.59 5.90 -0.01
CA PHE A 70 4.14 5.25 -1.24
C PHE A 70 3.05 4.20 -0.99
N ALA A 71 3.19 3.38 0.06
CA ALA A 71 2.17 2.41 0.44
C ALA A 71 0.86 3.11 0.85
N GLY A 72 0.95 4.21 1.62
CA GLY A 72 -0.20 5.03 2.00
C GLY A 72 -0.93 5.62 0.79
N ALA A 73 -0.20 6.16 -0.18
CA ALA A 73 -0.78 6.68 -1.42
C ALA A 73 -1.50 5.57 -2.23
N ALA A 74 -0.93 4.36 -2.30
CA ALA A 74 -1.58 3.23 -2.96
C ALA A 74 -2.90 2.83 -2.28
N VAL A 75 -2.91 2.83 -0.95
CA VAL A 75 -4.11 2.58 -0.15
C VAL A 75 -5.17 3.64 -0.37
N ASN A 76 -4.81 4.92 -0.43
CA ASN A 76 -5.77 6.00 -0.70
C ASN A 76 -6.43 5.88 -2.07
N VAL A 77 -5.65 5.54 -3.10
CA VAL A 77 -6.19 5.23 -4.43
C VAL A 77 -7.15 4.03 -4.36
N ALA A 78 -6.79 2.97 -3.65
CA ALA A 78 -7.64 1.79 -3.51
C ALA A 78 -8.95 2.09 -2.75
N LYS A 79 -8.91 2.90 -1.69
CA LYS A 79 -10.09 3.31 -0.91
C LYS A 79 -11.13 4.03 -1.78
N THR A 80 -10.66 4.92 -2.66
CA THR A 80 -11.51 5.76 -3.52
C THR A 80 -11.95 5.08 -4.82
N ALA A 81 -11.31 3.98 -5.20
CA ALA A 81 -11.69 3.22 -6.39
C ALA A 81 -13.01 2.45 -6.20
N ASP A 82 -13.81 2.40 -7.26
CA ASP A 82 -15.04 1.60 -7.37
C ASP A 82 -14.96 0.60 -8.55
N PRO A 83 -14.34 -0.57 -8.36
CA PRO A 83 -14.09 -1.49 -9.45
C PRO A 83 -15.36 -2.19 -9.93
N SER A 84 -15.66 -2.10 -11.22
CA SER A 84 -16.84 -2.74 -11.85
C SER A 84 -16.60 -4.17 -12.34
N ASN A 85 -15.39 -4.72 -12.14
CA ASN A 85 -15.08 -6.11 -12.50
C ASN A 85 -14.64 -6.92 -11.26
N PRO A 86 -15.04 -8.20 -11.16
CA PRO A 86 -14.76 -9.03 -9.98
C PRO A 86 -13.28 -9.13 -9.62
N ARG A 87 -12.38 -9.27 -10.59
CA ARG A 87 -10.93 -9.41 -10.33
C ARG A 87 -10.33 -8.15 -9.70
N ALA A 88 -10.75 -6.98 -10.17
CA ALA A 88 -10.32 -5.71 -9.61
C ALA A 88 -10.95 -5.47 -8.23
N MET A 89 -12.20 -5.91 -8.01
CA MET A 89 -12.82 -5.87 -6.68
C MET A 89 -12.05 -6.74 -5.67
N GLU A 90 -11.67 -7.95 -6.08
CA GLU A 90 -10.86 -8.86 -5.27
C GLU A 90 -9.48 -8.27 -4.94
N ALA A 91 -8.78 -7.72 -5.94
CA ALA A 91 -7.48 -7.07 -5.71
C ALA A 91 -7.60 -5.86 -4.74
N ARG A 92 -8.66 -5.05 -4.87
CA ARG A 92 -8.94 -3.95 -3.94
C ARG A 92 -9.16 -4.46 -2.52
N ALA A 93 -9.95 -5.51 -2.36
CA ALA A 93 -10.24 -6.12 -1.07
C ALA A 93 -8.96 -6.61 -0.38
N TRP A 94 -8.10 -7.34 -1.11
CA TRP A 94 -6.83 -7.83 -0.58
C TRP A 94 -5.91 -6.69 -0.15
N LEU A 95 -5.75 -5.67 -0.98
CA LEU A 95 -4.92 -4.51 -0.66
C LEU A 95 -5.38 -3.85 0.64
N LEU A 96 -6.68 -3.51 0.76
CA LEU A 96 -7.21 -2.83 1.93
C LEU A 96 -7.15 -3.69 3.20
N LEU A 97 -7.41 -5.00 3.07
CA LEU A 97 -7.33 -5.92 4.20
C LEU A 97 -5.90 -6.08 4.71
N LYS A 98 -4.91 -6.23 3.81
CA LYS A 98 -3.49 -6.31 4.18
C LYS A 98 -3.06 -5.07 4.95
N TYR A 99 -3.43 -3.88 4.46
CA TYR A 99 -3.17 -2.62 5.14
C TYR A 99 -3.85 -2.55 6.52
N SER A 100 -5.12 -2.95 6.62
CA SER A 100 -5.85 -2.95 7.89
C SER A 100 -5.17 -3.84 8.94
N VAL A 101 -4.74 -5.04 8.53
CA VAL A 101 -4.00 -5.99 9.36
C VAL A 101 -2.64 -5.43 9.80
N ASP A 102 -1.93 -4.72 8.93
CA ASP A 102 -0.63 -4.13 9.25
C ASP A 102 -0.74 -2.90 10.19
N CYS A 103 -1.90 -2.21 10.24
CA CYS A 103 -2.06 -0.94 10.97
C CYS A 103 -2.85 -1.03 12.29
N HIS A 104 -3.56 -2.12 12.53
CA HIS A 104 -4.36 -2.30 13.75
C HIS A 104 -3.97 -3.61 14.45
N ASP A 105 -4.57 -3.87 15.61
CA ASP A 105 -4.44 -5.15 16.34
C ASP A 105 -5.81 -5.75 16.72
N SER A 106 -6.69 -5.97 15.74
CA SER A 106 -8.01 -6.57 15.99
C SER A 106 -8.42 -7.63 14.96
N LEU A 107 -8.18 -8.90 15.29
CA LEU A 107 -8.57 -10.03 14.45
C LEU A 107 -10.08 -10.06 14.14
N SER A 108 -10.93 -9.70 15.10
CA SER A 108 -12.37 -9.65 14.91
C SER A 108 -12.80 -8.54 13.93
N ALA A 109 -12.14 -7.38 13.97
CA ALA A 109 -12.37 -6.31 13.00
C ALA A 109 -11.99 -6.77 11.58
N TYR A 110 -10.84 -7.41 11.40
CA TYR A 110 -10.41 -7.92 10.08
C TYR A 110 -11.35 -8.96 9.52
N ALA A 111 -11.85 -9.86 10.37
CA ALA A 111 -12.81 -10.87 9.95
C ALA A 111 -14.11 -10.22 9.44
N ALA A 112 -14.59 -9.16 10.10
CA ALA A 112 -15.76 -8.41 9.67
C ALA A 112 -15.51 -7.66 8.35
N GLU A 113 -14.35 -7.00 8.20
CA GLU A 113 -13.96 -6.32 6.95
C GLU A 113 -13.84 -7.30 5.78
N ALA A 114 -13.16 -8.43 5.98
CA ALA A 114 -13.00 -9.48 4.99
C ALA A 114 -14.36 -10.06 4.55
N ALA A 115 -15.27 -10.30 5.51
CA ALA A 115 -16.62 -10.74 5.20
C ALA A 115 -17.39 -9.70 4.38
N GLY A 116 -17.25 -8.41 4.70
CA GLY A 116 -17.84 -7.31 3.94
C GLY A 116 -17.34 -7.27 2.49
N TYR A 117 -16.02 -7.38 2.29
CA TYR A 117 -15.44 -7.42 0.95
C TYR A 117 -15.86 -8.66 0.15
N ALA A 118 -15.90 -9.84 0.80
CA ALA A 118 -16.37 -11.07 0.16
C ALA A 118 -17.82 -10.95 -0.30
N ALA A 119 -18.70 -10.37 0.51
CA ALA A 119 -20.09 -10.13 0.14
C ALA A 119 -20.23 -9.19 -1.07
N GLN A 120 -19.44 -8.12 -1.13
CA GLN A 120 -19.41 -7.20 -2.28
C GLN A 120 -18.99 -7.91 -3.57
N LEU A 121 -17.93 -8.72 -3.49
CA LEU A 121 -17.42 -9.50 -4.62
C LEU A 121 -18.46 -10.48 -5.15
N GLU A 122 -19.14 -11.21 -4.25
CA GLU A 122 -20.18 -12.18 -4.64
C GLU A 122 -21.40 -11.50 -5.28
N THR A 123 -21.84 -10.36 -4.76
CA THR A 123 -22.89 -9.56 -5.41
C THR A 123 -22.48 -9.15 -6.82
N LEU A 124 -21.26 -8.66 -7.00
CA LEU A 124 -20.76 -8.24 -8.31
C LEU A 124 -20.66 -9.42 -9.30
N LYS A 125 -20.24 -10.61 -8.84
CA LYS A 125 -20.23 -11.83 -9.67
C LYS A 125 -21.62 -12.21 -10.14
N LYS A 126 -22.62 -12.17 -9.25
CA LYS A 126 -24.03 -12.48 -9.58
C LYS A 126 -24.59 -11.51 -10.63
N LEU A 127 -24.41 -10.21 -10.41
CA LEU A 127 -24.84 -9.17 -11.36
C LEU A 127 -24.25 -9.36 -12.76
N LYS A 128 -23.04 -9.91 -12.88
CA LYS A 128 -22.41 -10.21 -14.18
C LYS A 128 -22.83 -11.55 -14.78
N ALA A 129 -23.33 -12.49 -13.98
CA ALA A 129 -23.86 -13.75 -14.48
C ALA A 129 -25.28 -13.58 -15.05
N ASP A 130 -26.02 -12.60 -14.54
CA ASP A 130 -27.40 -12.29 -14.93
C ASP A 130 -27.52 -11.30 -16.11
N ALA A 131 -26.40 -10.79 -16.63
CA ALA A 131 -26.31 -9.79 -17.70
C ALA A 131 -25.77 -10.39 -19.01
#